data_AF-A0AAU6AL25-F1
#
_entry.id   AF-A0AAU6AL25-F1
#
_cell.length_a   1.000
_cell.length_b   1.000
_cell.length_c   1.000
_cell.angle_alpha   90.00
_cell.angle_beta   90.00
_cell.angle_gamma   90.00
#
_symmetry.space_group_name_H-M   'P 1'
#
loop_
_entity.id
_entity.type
_entity.pdbx_description
1 polymer ?
#
loop_
_entity_poly.entity_id
_entity_poly.type
_entity_poly.pdbx_seq_one_letter_code
_entity_poly.pdbx_strand_id
1 'polypeptide(L)' 'MEHRGVPPGAQRRHQDDVPYPVGLIELDDGPRMYGTLIGEPGSFEQDRPVRAVFVPVTAAVTLTHWEQAWR' A
#
# COMPACT_ATOMS: atom_id res chain seq x y z
N MET A 1 -10.11 18.44 20.05
CA MET A 1 -9.83 17.30 19.17
C MET A 1 -8.32 17.10 19.23
N GLU A 2 -7.84 16.23 20.13
CA GLU A 2 -6.39 16.04 20.33
C GLU A 2 -5.84 15.13 19.24
N HIS A 3 -4.86 15.63 18.49
CA HIS A 3 -4.03 14.80 17.62
C HIS A 3 -3.23 13.84 18.50
N ARG A 4 -3.64 12.57 18.57
CA ARG A 4 -2.77 11.51 19.11
C ARG A 4 -1.54 11.44 18.21
N GLY A 5 -0.39 11.85 18.76
CA GLY A 5 0.90 11.71 18.11
C GLY A 5 1.19 10.25 17.80
N VAL A 6 1.96 10.01 16.73
CA VAL A 6 2.43 8.69 16.34
C VAL A 6 3.21 8.09 17.52
N PRO A 7 2.85 6.90 18.02
CA PRO A 7 3.54 6.30 19.16
C PRO A 7 5.03 6.08 18.81
N PRO A 8 5.95 6.40 19.75
CA PRO A 8 7.38 6.22 19.52
C PRO A 8 7.69 4.76 19.20
N GLY A 9 8.28 4.53 18.03
CA GLY A 9 8.60 3.20 17.48
C GLY A 9 7.86 2.82 16.21
N ALA A 10 6.72 3.47 15.89
CA ALA A 10 6.03 3.23 14.62
C ALA A 10 6.81 3.76 13.39
N GLN A 11 7.56 4.86 13.57
CA GLN A 11 8.35 5.49 12.50
C GLN A 11 9.52 4.64 11.99
N ARG A 12 10.12 3.79 12.85
CA ARG A 12 11.38 3.09 12.51
C ARG A 12 11.19 1.95 11.50
N ARG A 13 10.00 1.35 11.41
CA ARG A 13 9.82 0.16 10.55
C ARG A 13 9.73 0.47 9.06
N HIS A 14 9.38 1.70 8.66
CA HIS A 14 9.16 2.05 7.25
C HIS A 14 10.41 2.55 6.53
N GLN A 15 11.45 2.96 7.26
CA GLN A 15 12.66 3.54 6.66
C GLN A 15 13.51 2.50 5.93
N ASP A 16 13.46 1.25 6.39
CA ASP A 16 14.25 0.14 5.83
C ASP A 16 13.62 -0.42 4.54
N ASP A 17 12.35 -0.09 4.26
CA ASP A 17 11.60 -0.56 3.08
C ASP A 17 11.67 0.42 1.89
N VAL A 18 12.47 1.49 2.00
CA VAL A 18 12.64 2.46 0.92
C VAL A 18 13.67 1.94 -0.09
N PRO A 19 13.37 1.92 -1.40
CA PRO A 19 12.16 2.43 -2.05
C PRO A 19 10.96 1.47 -2.00
N TYR A 20 9.77 2.00 -1.70
CA TYR A 20 8.49 1.28 -1.86
C TYR A 20 7.55 2.05 -2.82
N PRO A 21 6.90 1.35 -3.77
CA PRO A 21 6.00 1.99 -4.73
C PRO A 21 4.62 2.25 -4.11
N VAL A 22 4.09 3.46 -4.31
CA VAL A 22 2.74 3.86 -3.92
C VAL A 22 1.97 4.27 -5.16
N GLY A 23 0.75 3.75 -5.30
CA GLY A 23 -0.15 4.07 -6.42
C GLY A 23 -1.43 4.77 -5.97
N LEU A 24 -2.04 5.51 -6.89
CA LEU A 24 -3.44 5.91 -6.80
C LEU A 24 -4.28 4.87 -7.56
N ILE A 25 -5.03 4.06 -6.82
CA ILE A 25 -5.81 2.96 -7.37
C ILE A 25 -7.25 3.40 -7.55
N GLU A 26 -7.78 3.24 -8.75
CA GLU A 26 -9.22 3.36 -9.04
C GLU A 26 -9.87 1.99 -8.85
N LEU A 27 -10.91 1.93 -8.02
CA LEU A 27 -11.71 0.73 -7.79
C LEU A 27 -12.76 0.60 -8.89
N ASP A 28 -13.27 -0.62 -9.10
CA ASP A 28 -14.27 -0.91 -10.14
C ASP A 28 -15.55 -0.07 -10.00
N ASP A 29 -15.93 0.31 -8.77
CA ASP A 29 -17.10 1.15 -8.49
C ASP A 29 -16.83 2.66 -8.66
N GLY A 30 -15.59 3.06 -8.99
CA GLY A 30 -15.17 4.44 -9.24
C GLY A 30 -14.37 5.17 -8.13
N PRO A 31 -14.48 4.87 -6.82
CA PRO A 31 -13.65 5.50 -5.80
C PRO A 31 -12.16 5.28 -6.01
N ARG A 32 -11.34 6.21 -5.50
CA ARG A 32 -9.88 6.11 -5.56
C ARG A 32 -9.26 5.99 -4.17
N MET A 33 -8.23 5.16 -4.06
CA MET A 33 -7.48 4.92 -2.83
C MET A 33 -5.97 5.01 -3.09
N TYR A 34 -5.23 5.59 -2.15
CA TYR A 34 -3.79 5.41 -2.11
C TYR A 34 -3.46 4.04 -1.52
N GLY A 35 -2.46 3.36 -2.05
CA GLY A 35 -1.97 2.12 -1.47
C GLY A 35 -0.61 1.70 -1.99
N THR A 36 0.03 0.80 -1.24
CA THR A 36 1.33 0.24 -1.59
C THR A 36 1.17 -0.82 -2.69
N LEU A 37 1.97 -0.72 -3.74
CA LEU A 37 2.04 -1.71 -4.79
C LEU A 37 3.04 -2.82 -4.40
N ILE A 38 2.75 -4.08 -4.74
CA ILE A 38 3.64 -5.22 -4.56
C ILE A 38 4.38 -5.43 -5.87
N GLY A 39 5.70 -5.26 -5.85
CA GLY A 39 6.57 -5.42 -7.01
C GLY A 39 7.77 -4.48 -6.97
N GLU A 40 8.64 -4.60 -7.97
CA GLU A 40 9.86 -3.80 -8.06
C GLU A 40 9.55 -2.35 -8.49
N PRO A 41 10.15 -1.33 -7.85
CA PRO A 41 10.04 0.04 -8.32
C PRO A 41 10.40 0.16 -9.81
N GLY A 42 9.51 0.75 -10.60
CA GLY A 42 9.69 0.89 -12.05
C GLY A 42 9.19 -0.27 -12.91
N SER A 43 8.71 -1.38 -12.32
CA SER A 43 8.11 -2.48 -13.07
C SER A 43 6.60 -2.30 -13.36
N PHE A 44 6.01 -1.20 -12.89
CA PHE A 44 4.57 -0.97 -12.99
C PHE A 44 4.20 -0.19 -14.25
N GLU A 45 3.21 -0.67 -14.97
CA GLU A 45 2.57 0.06 -16.05
C GLU A 45 1.29 0.75 -15.56
N GLN A 46 1.03 1.96 -16.03
CA GLN A 46 -0.21 2.69 -15.74
C GLN A 46 -1.42 1.99 -16.38
N ASP A 47 -2.59 2.14 -15.76
CA ASP A 47 -3.88 1.61 -16.23
C ASP A 47 -3.96 0.08 -16.34
N ARG A 48 -2.97 -0.65 -15.78
CA ARG A 48 -3.07 -2.10 -15.62
C ARG A 48 -4.00 -2.46 -14.48
N PRO A 49 -4.85 -3.49 -14.66
CA PRO A 49 -5.65 -4.02 -13.57
C PRO A 49 -4.79 -4.45 -12.40
N VAL A 50 -5.25 -4.15 -11.20
CA VAL A 50 -4.64 -4.60 -9.94
C VAL A 50 -5.66 -5.39 -9.15
N ARG A 51 -5.19 -6.22 -8.21
CA ARG A 51 -6.05 -6.84 -7.20
C ARG A 51 -5.59 -6.49 -5.79
N ALA A 52 -6.55 -6.35 -4.88
CA ALA A 52 -6.29 -6.14 -3.47
C ALA A 52 -5.66 -7.39 -2.85
N VAL A 53 -4.60 -7.20 -2.07
CA VAL A 53 -3.93 -8.21 -1.27
C VAL A 53 -3.91 -7.75 0.17
N PHE A 54 -4.38 -8.58 1.08
CA PHE A 54 -4.49 -8.25 2.50
C PHE A 54 -3.26 -8.78 3.25
N VAL A 55 -2.38 -7.87 3.67
CA VAL A 55 -1.10 -8.19 4.28
C VAL A 55 -1.17 -7.95 5.79
N PRO A 56 -0.95 -8.98 6.63
CA PRO A 56 -0.84 -8.79 8.08
C PRO A 56 0.47 -8.04 8.38
N VAL A 57 0.37 -6.84 8.96
CA VAL A 57 1.53 -6.01 9.33
C VAL A 57 1.84 -6.07 10.83
N THR A 58 0.86 -6.52 11.62
CA THR A 58 1.01 -6.91 13.02
C THR A 58 0.04 -8.06 13.33
N ALA A 59 0.10 -8.63 14.53
CA ALA A 59 -0.84 -9.68 14.96
C ALA A 59 -2.32 -9.23 14.97
N ALA A 60 -2.60 -7.92 15.04
CA ALA A 60 -3.95 -7.37 15.14
C ALA A 60 -4.37 -6.53 13.93
N VAL A 61 -3.46 -6.26 12.99
CA VAL A 61 -3.69 -5.31 11.89
C VAL A 61 -3.31 -5.92 10.56
N THR A 62 -4.24 -5.87 9.62
CA THR A 62 -4.08 -6.24 8.22
C THR A 62 -4.32 -5.02 7.35
N LEU A 63 -3.38 -4.71 6.46
CA LEU A 63 -3.48 -3.59 5.53
C LEU A 63 -3.71 -4.09 4.10
N THR A 64 -4.39 -3.27 3.29
CA THR A 64 -4.56 -3.52 1.87
C THR A 64 -3.35 -3.05 1.09
N HIS A 65 -2.77 -3.95 0.31
CA HIS A 65 -1.77 -3.72 -0.71
C HIS A 65 -2.34 -4.09 -2.09
N TRP A 66 -1.62 -3.78 -3.15
CA TRP A 66 -2.09 -3.96 -4.53
C TRP A 66 -1.05 -4.67 -5.37
N GLU A 67 -1.43 -5.72 -6.08
CA GLU A 67 -0.55 -6.34 -7.08
C GLU A 67 -1.15 -6.16 -8.48
N GLN A 68 -0.31 -5.92 -9.49
CA GLN A 68 -0.77 -5.92 -10.88
C GLN A 68 -1.17 -7.34 -11.29
N ALA A 69 -2.41 -7.49 -11.74
CA ALA A 69 -2.90 -8.77 -12.22
C ALA A 69 -2.14 -9.16 -13.49
N TRP A 70 -1.71 -10.42 -13.55
CA TRP A 70 -1.07 -10.95 -14.75
C TRP A 70 -2.14 -11.10 -15.84
N ARG A 71 -1.74 -10.85 -17.09
CA ARG A 71 -2.53 -11.22 -18.28
C ARG A 71 -2.02 -12.54 -18.82
#